data_AF-A0A3D1PT23-F1
#
_entry.id   AF-A0A3D1PT23-F1
#
_cell.length_a   1.000
_cell.length_b   1.000
_cell.length_c   1.000
_cell.angle_alpha   90.00
_cell.angle_beta   90.00
_cell.angle_gamma   90.00
#
_symmetry.space_group_name_H-M   'P 1'
#
loop_
_entity.id
_entity.type
_entity.pdbx_description
1 polymer ?
#
loop_
_entity_poly.entity_id
_entity_poly.type
_entity_poly.pdbx_seq_one_letter_code
_entity_poly.pdbx_strand_id
1 'polypeptide(L)'
;MVLDLDCGEVAFVRSNAADEITLRFENFYSDWLERTVDESGFSVRYKIPKGYISGSDPTPTLSIALPEIELEQIELNLNLGSADLGTLKAKSIQADLALGNLYADELQTGQLDATLALGSAELGTVQAERVTIENAQGDVTISRLVGASQVQVTDQLGNIALTLGEKADGYSVQAACGLGSITVSGAKQASPYSANSKAANAVILDAALGDITLNFEE
;
A
#
# COMPACT_ATOMS: atom_id res chain seq x y z
N MET A 1 13.63 3.07 -7.31
CA MET A 1 13.47 4.39 -6.68
C MET A 1 13.29 4.17 -5.20
N VAL A 2 13.98 4.95 -4.37
CA VAL A 2 13.99 4.78 -2.90
C VAL A 2 13.65 6.09 -2.21
N LEU A 3 12.62 6.11 -1.38
CA LEU A 3 12.18 7.25 -0.60
C LEU A 3 12.31 6.88 0.87
N ASP A 4 13.13 7.61 1.62
CA ASP A 4 13.42 7.36 3.04
C ASP A 4 13.23 8.65 3.86
N LEU A 5 12.03 8.86 4.39
CA LEU A 5 11.60 10.11 5.02
C LEU A 5 11.21 9.89 6.47
N ASP A 6 11.79 10.68 7.38
CA ASP A 6 11.37 10.69 8.78
C ASP A 6 10.01 11.37 8.97
N CYS A 7 9.67 12.35 8.12
CA CYS A 7 8.31 12.86 8.04
C CYS A 7 7.98 13.48 6.68
N GLY A 8 6.69 13.60 6.41
CA GLY A 8 6.13 14.32 5.27
C GLY A 8 5.05 13.55 4.54
N GLU A 9 4.38 14.23 3.62
CA GLU A 9 3.43 13.63 2.69
C GLU A 9 4.15 13.32 1.38
N VAL A 10 3.94 12.12 0.85
CA VAL A 10 4.47 11.73 -0.47
C VAL A 10 3.29 11.55 -1.42
N ALA A 11 3.31 12.22 -2.57
CA ALA A 11 2.25 12.11 -3.57
C ALA A 11 2.83 11.82 -4.95
N PHE A 12 2.35 10.77 -5.59
CA PHE A 12 2.65 10.42 -6.98
C PHE A 12 1.56 10.97 -7.89
N VAL A 13 1.97 11.73 -8.89
CA VAL A 13 1.06 12.33 -9.85
C VAL A 13 1.44 11.86 -11.25
N ARG A 14 0.51 11.20 -11.93
CA ARG A 14 0.68 10.88 -13.34
C ARG A 14 0.61 12.16 -14.16
N SER A 15 1.65 12.43 -14.94
CA SER A 15 1.72 13.60 -15.80
C SER A 15 1.88 13.19 -17.25
N ASN A 16 0.81 13.31 -18.04
CA ASN A 16 0.83 13.04 -19.49
C ASN A 16 1.66 14.06 -20.29
N ALA A 17 2.11 15.15 -19.65
CA ALA A 17 2.90 16.20 -20.27
C ALA A 17 4.38 16.19 -19.81
N ALA A 18 4.74 15.30 -18.88
CA ALA A 18 6.12 15.16 -18.44
C ALA A 18 6.84 14.16 -19.35
N ASP A 19 8.02 14.55 -19.85
CA ASP A 19 8.93 13.65 -20.56
C ASP A 19 9.92 12.97 -19.58
N GLU A 20 10.03 13.51 -18.35
CA GLU A 20 10.97 13.08 -17.31
C GLU A 20 10.30 13.10 -15.92
N ILE A 21 10.84 12.31 -14.99
CA ILE A 21 10.42 12.33 -13.59
C ILE A 21 10.73 13.71 -13.00
N THR A 22 9.70 14.39 -12.47
CA THR A 22 9.85 15.71 -11.84
C THR A 22 9.54 15.63 -10.35
N LEU A 23 10.35 16.34 -9.56
CA LEU A 23 10.26 16.32 -8.10
C LEU A 23 9.99 17.73 -7.61
N ARG A 24 8.94 17.88 -6.83
CA ARG A 24 8.60 19.12 -6.14
C ARG A 24 8.67 18.88 -4.64
N PHE A 25 9.57 19.60 -4.00
CA PHE A 25 9.76 19.61 -2.56
C PHE A 25 9.16 20.88 -1.99
N GLU A 26 8.21 20.75 -1.08
CA GLU A 26 7.62 21.87 -0.35
C GLU A 26 7.87 21.70 1.14
N ASN A 27 8.23 22.78 1.84
CA ASN A 27 8.48 22.81 3.28
C ASN A 27 9.61 21.87 3.80
N PHE A 28 10.47 21.39 2.91
CA PHE A 28 11.68 20.66 3.29
C PHE A 28 12.79 21.61 3.74
N TYR A 29 13.43 21.30 4.87
CA TYR A 29 14.69 21.93 5.23
C TYR A 29 15.83 21.35 4.39
N SER A 30 16.50 22.19 3.61
CA SER A 30 17.58 21.76 2.70
C SER A 30 18.71 21.03 3.41
N ASP A 31 19.00 21.40 4.66
CA ASP A 31 20.11 20.83 5.44
C ASP A 31 19.83 19.39 5.89
N TRP A 32 18.59 18.92 5.78
CA TRP A 32 18.14 17.58 6.19
C TRP A 32 17.78 16.69 5.00
N LEU A 33 17.75 17.28 3.80
CA LEU A 33 17.31 16.65 2.56
C LEU A 33 18.52 16.25 1.72
N GLU A 34 18.68 14.96 1.51
CA GLU A 34 19.63 14.36 0.58
C GLU A 34 18.87 13.83 -0.63
N ARG A 35 19.40 14.11 -1.84
CA ARG A 35 18.85 13.59 -3.09
C ARG A 35 19.96 13.05 -3.97
N THR A 36 19.75 11.86 -4.51
CA THR A 36 20.67 11.23 -5.46
C THR A 36 19.90 10.82 -6.69
N VAL A 37 20.40 11.24 -7.84
CA VAL A 37 19.92 10.80 -9.16
C VAL A 37 21.15 10.25 -9.87
N ASP A 38 21.16 8.95 -10.14
CA ASP A 38 22.22 8.29 -10.91
C ASP A 38 21.63 7.37 -11.99
N GLU A 39 22.50 6.70 -12.75
CA GLU A 39 22.11 5.78 -13.83
C GLU A 39 21.33 4.55 -13.31
N SER A 40 21.43 4.22 -12.03
CA SER A 40 20.78 3.06 -11.37
C SER A 40 19.47 3.41 -10.68
N GLY A 41 19.17 4.69 -10.48
CA GLY A 41 17.87 5.13 -10.02
C GLY A 41 17.87 6.47 -9.28
N PHE A 42 16.77 6.69 -8.59
CA PHE A 42 16.48 7.91 -7.85
C PHE A 42 16.28 7.59 -6.36
N SER A 43 16.94 8.36 -5.49
CA SER A 43 16.70 8.30 -4.05
C SER A 43 16.53 9.67 -3.39
N VAL A 44 15.60 9.71 -2.43
CA VAL A 44 15.39 10.85 -1.52
C VAL A 44 15.54 10.35 -0.11
N ARG A 45 16.33 11.06 0.68
CA ARG A 45 16.40 10.86 2.12
C ARG A 45 16.13 12.17 2.83
N TYR A 46 15.25 12.13 3.83
CA TYR A 46 14.96 13.28 4.68
C TYR A 46 15.02 12.87 6.16
N LYS A 47 16.04 13.35 6.88
CA LYS A 47 16.31 12.94 8.28
C LYS A 47 16.25 14.11 9.25
N ILE A 48 15.38 14.00 10.25
CA ILE A 48 15.21 15.04 11.26
C ILE A 48 16.39 14.98 12.24
N PRO A 49 17.09 16.09 12.51
CA PRO A 49 18.18 16.12 13.48
C PRO A 49 17.71 15.71 14.87
N LYS A 50 18.58 15.00 15.60
CA LYS A 50 18.30 14.57 16.97
C LYS A 50 18.00 15.77 17.87
N GLY A 51 16.91 15.68 18.63
CA GLY A 51 16.49 16.72 19.56
C GLY A 51 15.66 17.84 18.93
N TYR A 52 15.39 17.78 17.63
CA TYR A 52 14.40 18.64 17.00
C TYR A 52 13.00 18.28 17.49
N ILE A 53 12.25 19.28 17.93
CA ILE A 53 10.84 19.14 18.28
C ILE A 53 10.08 20.03 17.31
N SER A 54 9.35 19.40 16.39
CA SER A 54 8.47 20.12 15.47
C SER A 54 7.37 20.82 16.26
N GLY A 55 7.24 22.13 16.05
CA GLY A 55 6.21 22.96 16.67
C GLY A 55 5.06 23.20 15.72
N SER A 56 5.11 24.33 15.01
CA SER A 56 4.12 24.76 14.01
C SER A 56 4.66 24.72 12.59
N ASP A 57 5.74 23.97 12.36
CA ASP A 57 6.36 23.93 11.04
C ASP A 57 5.40 23.25 10.07
N PRO A 58 5.28 23.80 8.84
CA PRO A 58 4.41 23.19 7.85
C PRO A 58 4.94 21.79 7.49
N THR A 59 4.02 20.84 7.29
CA THR A 59 4.36 19.47 6.92
C THR A 59 5.12 19.45 5.59
N PRO A 60 6.28 18.76 5.50
CA PRO A 60 6.97 18.56 4.24
C PRO A 60 6.10 17.81 3.24
N THR A 61 6.08 18.24 1.97
CA THR A 61 5.31 17.56 0.92
C THR A 61 6.20 17.32 -0.30
N LEU A 62 6.35 16.03 -0.64
CA LEU A 62 7.09 15.57 -1.80
C LEU A 62 6.10 15.13 -2.88
N SER A 63 5.99 15.92 -3.94
CA SER A 63 5.22 15.53 -5.12
C SER A 63 6.14 15.01 -6.21
N ILE A 64 5.87 13.80 -6.68
CA ILE A 64 6.63 13.10 -7.71
C ILE A 64 5.74 12.98 -8.93
N ALA A 65 6.02 13.80 -9.95
CA ALA A 65 5.34 13.69 -11.22
C ALA A 65 6.07 12.67 -12.10
N LEU A 66 5.36 11.62 -12.52
CA LEU A 66 5.91 10.56 -13.36
C LEU A 66 5.37 10.69 -14.79
N PRO A 67 6.22 10.50 -15.81
CA PRO A 67 5.79 10.29 -17.18
C PRO A 67 5.07 8.94 -17.30
N GLU A 68 4.56 8.62 -18.49
CA GLU A 68 3.90 7.34 -18.76
C GLU A 68 4.92 6.19 -18.91
N ILE A 69 5.54 5.81 -17.78
CA ILE A 69 6.57 4.78 -17.70
C ILE A 69 6.22 3.73 -16.65
N GLU A 70 6.79 2.54 -16.82
CA GLU A 70 6.79 1.51 -15.77
C GLU A 70 8.09 1.64 -14.97
N LEU A 71 7.97 1.85 -13.66
CA LEU A 71 9.13 1.86 -12.77
C LEU A 71 9.58 0.44 -12.45
N GLU A 72 10.89 0.20 -12.37
CA GLU A 72 11.40 -1.12 -11.98
C GLU A 72 11.03 -1.46 -10.53
N GLN A 73 11.21 -0.50 -9.61
CA GLN A 73 10.96 -0.71 -8.19
C GLN A 73 10.68 0.62 -7.49
N ILE A 74 9.78 0.58 -6.52
CA ILE A 74 9.53 1.66 -5.56
C ILE A 74 9.74 1.11 -4.16
N GLU A 75 10.64 1.73 -3.41
CA GLU A 75 10.78 1.51 -1.98
C GLU A 75 10.42 2.82 -1.27
N LEU A 76 9.43 2.77 -0.40
CA LEU A 76 8.96 3.91 0.36
C LEU A 76 9.04 3.57 1.85
N ASN A 77 9.84 4.33 2.58
CA ASN A 77 9.97 4.27 4.02
C ASN A 77 9.56 5.62 4.58
N LEU A 78 8.46 5.65 5.35
CA LEU A 78 7.90 6.88 5.90
C LEU A 78 7.56 6.70 7.38
N ASN A 79 8.28 7.40 8.25
CA ASN A 79 8.06 7.28 9.69
C ASN A 79 6.83 8.06 10.16
N LEU A 80 6.54 9.22 9.56
CA LEU A 80 5.39 10.07 9.91
C LEU A 80 4.83 10.81 8.69
N GLY A 81 3.61 10.47 8.31
CA GLY A 81 2.89 11.08 7.20
C GLY A 81 2.32 10.03 6.27
N SER A 82 1.51 10.45 5.31
CA SER A 82 0.84 9.55 4.38
C SER A 82 1.53 9.50 3.03
N ALA A 83 1.25 8.43 2.31
CA ALA A 83 1.70 8.25 0.94
C ALA A 83 0.51 8.01 0.03
N ASP A 84 0.39 8.85 -0.98
CA ASP A 84 -0.57 8.72 -2.06
C ASP A 84 0.18 8.29 -3.34
N LEU A 85 0.00 7.03 -3.72
CA LEU A 85 0.56 6.46 -4.94
C LEU A 85 -0.25 6.84 -6.20
N GLY A 86 -1.45 7.41 -6.03
CA GLY A 86 -2.32 7.84 -7.11
C GLY A 86 -2.54 6.75 -8.17
N THR A 87 -2.25 7.07 -9.42
CA THR A 87 -2.23 6.12 -10.53
C THR A 87 -0.79 5.84 -10.96
N LEU A 88 -0.35 4.59 -10.84
CA LEU A 88 1.06 4.23 -10.97
C LEU A 88 1.28 2.83 -11.58
N LYS A 89 2.38 2.70 -12.34
CA LYS A 89 2.87 1.42 -12.85
C LYS A 89 4.30 1.17 -12.37
N ALA A 90 4.52 0.03 -11.71
CA ALA A 90 5.85 -0.37 -11.27
C ALA A 90 5.94 -1.90 -11.15
N LYS A 91 7.08 -2.53 -11.46
CA LYS A 91 7.16 -4.01 -11.32
C LYS A 91 7.09 -4.47 -9.87
N SER A 92 7.64 -3.69 -8.94
CA SER A 92 7.57 -3.96 -7.50
C SER A 92 7.38 -2.68 -6.69
N ILE A 93 6.54 -2.75 -5.68
CA ILE A 93 6.27 -1.66 -4.73
C ILE A 93 6.42 -2.21 -3.32
N GLN A 94 7.33 -1.62 -2.54
CA GLN A 94 7.49 -1.83 -1.12
C GLN A 94 7.17 -0.52 -0.39
N ALA A 95 6.26 -0.58 0.58
CA ALA A 95 5.82 0.58 1.36
C ALA A 95 5.81 0.27 2.85
N ASP A 96 6.77 0.82 3.59
CA ASP A 96 6.90 0.69 5.03
C ASP A 96 6.55 2.03 5.72
N LEU A 97 5.37 2.10 6.33
CA LEU A 97 4.81 3.29 6.97
C LEU A 97 4.63 3.06 8.48
N ALA A 98 5.33 3.84 9.30
CA ALA A 98 5.18 3.71 10.75
C ALA A 98 3.93 4.44 11.27
N LEU A 99 3.72 5.69 10.88
CA LEU A 99 2.57 6.51 11.28
C LEU A 99 1.99 7.24 10.07
N GLY A 100 0.94 6.69 9.48
CA GLY A 100 0.25 7.33 8.36
C GLY A 100 -0.37 6.34 7.40
N ASN A 101 -1.07 6.87 6.40
CA ASN A 101 -1.92 6.07 5.53
C ASN A 101 -1.28 5.83 4.18
N LEU A 102 -1.63 4.71 3.56
CA LEU A 102 -1.27 4.40 2.18
C LEU A 102 -2.51 4.50 1.30
N TYR A 103 -2.47 5.35 0.29
CA TYR A 103 -3.53 5.56 -0.68
C TYR A 103 -3.06 5.18 -2.08
N ALA A 104 -3.96 4.62 -2.87
CA ALA A 104 -3.77 4.52 -4.31
C ALA A 104 -5.11 4.43 -5.04
N ASP A 105 -5.24 5.13 -6.16
CA ASP A 105 -6.42 5.03 -7.03
C ASP A 105 -6.33 3.81 -7.94
N GLU A 106 -5.19 3.66 -8.62
CA GLU A 106 -4.94 2.58 -9.58
C GLU A 106 -3.46 2.16 -9.55
N LEU A 107 -3.19 0.92 -9.16
CA LEU A 107 -1.84 0.35 -9.18
C LEU A 107 -1.76 -0.78 -10.19
N GLN A 108 -0.75 -0.73 -11.07
CA GLN A 108 -0.34 -1.87 -11.86
C GLN A 108 1.06 -2.30 -11.42
N THR A 109 1.15 -3.49 -10.84
CA THR A 109 2.42 -4.03 -10.36
C THR A 109 2.53 -5.54 -10.50
N GLY A 110 3.75 -6.08 -10.40
CA GLY A 110 3.93 -7.52 -10.19
C GLY A 110 3.75 -7.88 -8.72
N GLN A 111 4.30 -7.05 -7.83
CA GLN A 111 4.34 -7.30 -6.39
C GLN A 111 4.11 -6.01 -5.61
N LEU A 112 3.16 -6.07 -4.67
CA LEU A 112 2.92 -5.04 -3.67
C LEU A 112 3.17 -5.64 -2.28
N ASP A 113 4.16 -5.12 -1.56
CA ASP A 113 4.38 -5.40 -0.15
C ASP A 113 4.22 -4.11 0.66
N ALA A 114 3.30 -4.07 1.61
CA ALA A 114 3.08 -2.92 2.46
C ALA A 114 3.07 -3.32 3.95
N THR A 115 3.83 -2.60 4.76
CA THR A 115 3.85 -2.73 6.21
C THR A 115 3.38 -1.41 6.82
N LEU A 116 2.29 -1.44 7.59
CA LEU A 116 1.72 -0.28 8.26
C LEU A 116 1.68 -0.54 9.76
N ALA A 117 2.34 0.29 10.57
CA ALA A 117 2.26 0.14 12.03
C ALA A 117 1.01 0.82 12.60
N LEU A 118 0.83 2.13 12.36
CA LEU A 118 -0.39 2.86 12.73
C LEU A 118 -0.88 3.68 11.53
N GLY A 119 -1.92 3.18 10.86
CA GLY A 119 -2.47 3.78 9.66
C GLY A 119 -3.40 2.84 8.91
N SER A 120 -4.01 3.34 7.85
CA SER A 120 -4.90 2.55 7.00
C SER A 120 -4.34 2.44 5.59
N ALA A 121 -4.64 1.33 4.91
CA ALA A 121 -4.39 1.18 3.48
C ALA A 121 -5.73 1.27 2.74
N GLU A 122 -5.86 2.26 1.87
CA GLU A 122 -7.04 2.46 1.03
C GLU A 122 -6.62 2.41 -0.44
N LEU A 123 -6.77 1.23 -1.02
CA LEU A 123 -6.41 0.95 -2.41
C LEU A 123 -7.68 0.81 -3.25
N GLY A 124 -7.75 1.56 -4.35
CA GLY A 124 -8.82 1.50 -5.33
C GLY A 124 -8.73 0.23 -6.17
N THR A 125 -8.27 0.37 -7.42
CA THR A 125 -8.03 -0.77 -8.31
C THR A 125 -6.57 -1.18 -8.26
N VAL A 126 -6.29 -2.44 -7.92
CA VAL A 126 -4.95 -3.00 -7.92
C VAL A 126 -4.91 -4.13 -8.93
N GLN A 127 -4.01 -4.04 -9.90
CA GLN A 127 -3.61 -5.15 -10.76
C GLN A 127 -2.25 -5.63 -10.30
N ALA A 128 -2.21 -6.78 -9.60
CA ALA A 128 -0.98 -7.33 -9.04
C ALA A 128 -0.99 -8.85 -9.04
N GLU A 129 0.17 -9.48 -9.25
CA GLU A 129 0.31 -10.95 -9.13
C GLU A 129 0.42 -11.36 -7.65
N ARG A 130 1.23 -10.63 -6.88
CA ARG A 130 1.42 -10.83 -5.43
C ARG A 130 1.06 -9.57 -4.65
N VAL A 131 0.25 -9.74 -3.61
CA VAL A 131 -0.08 -8.68 -2.66
C VAL A 131 0.15 -9.20 -1.24
N THR A 132 1.01 -8.50 -0.49
CA THR A 132 1.23 -8.70 0.94
C THR A 132 0.97 -7.39 1.66
N ILE A 133 0.04 -7.37 2.61
CA ILE A 133 -0.17 -6.20 3.47
C ILE A 133 -0.17 -6.67 4.92
N GLU A 134 0.70 -6.08 5.73
CA GLU A 134 0.77 -6.29 7.17
C GLU A 134 0.43 -4.98 7.86
N ASN A 135 -0.72 -4.92 8.53
CA ASN A 135 -1.17 -3.76 9.27
C ASN A 135 -1.28 -4.09 10.76
N ALA A 136 -0.77 -3.20 11.62
CA ALA A 136 -0.90 -3.37 13.06
C ALA A 136 -2.09 -2.57 13.66
N GLN A 137 -2.49 -1.45 13.06
CA GLN A 137 -3.68 -0.72 13.50
C GLN A 137 -4.22 0.24 12.42
N GLY A 138 -5.52 0.15 12.14
CA GLY A 138 -6.23 0.90 11.11
C GLY A 138 -6.91 -0.07 10.15
N ASP A 139 -7.62 0.39 9.13
CA ASP A 139 -8.32 -0.53 8.22
C ASP A 139 -7.48 -0.81 6.95
N VAL A 140 -7.62 -2.01 6.39
CA VAL A 140 -7.10 -2.35 5.06
C VAL A 140 -8.27 -2.57 4.10
N THR A 141 -8.36 -1.72 3.09
CA THR A 141 -9.36 -1.80 2.03
C THR A 141 -8.69 -1.89 0.67
N ILE A 142 -9.00 -2.95 -0.09
CA ILE A 142 -8.70 -3.06 -1.52
C ILE A 142 -10.03 -3.18 -2.26
N SER A 143 -10.42 -2.09 -2.92
CA SER A 143 -11.74 -1.96 -3.54
C SER A 143 -11.92 -2.93 -4.71
N ARG A 144 -10.83 -3.22 -5.45
CA ARG A 144 -10.82 -4.21 -6.53
C ARG A 144 -9.40 -4.72 -6.80
N LEU A 145 -9.15 -6.01 -6.65
CA LEU A 145 -7.88 -6.66 -6.94
C LEU A 145 -8.01 -7.62 -8.12
N VAL A 146 -7.16 -7.49 -9.13
CA VAL A 146 -7.19 -8.27 -10.38
C VAL A 146 -5.81 -8.85 -10.69
N GLY A 147 -5.77 -10.05 -11.25
CA GLY A 147 -4.55 -10.73 -11.70
C GLY A 147 -3.77 -11.41 -10.57
N ALA A 148 -4.32 -11.49 -9.36
CA ALA A 148 -3.62 -12.01 -8.21
C ALA A 148 -3.53 -13.54 -8.22
N SER A 149 -2.32 -14.04 -8.07
CA SER A 149 -2.07 -15.46 -7.77
C SER A 149 -1.89 -15.68 -6.27
N GLN A 150 -1.40 -14.68 -5.54
CA GLN A 150 -1.16 -14.75 -4.11
C GLN A 150 -1.55 -13.44 -3.42
N VAL A 151 -2.45 -13.54 -2.46
CA VAL A 151 -2.90 -12.43 -1.62
C VAL A 151 -2.75 -12.82 -0.16
N GLN A 152 -2.06 -11.99 0.61
CA GLN A 152 -1.94 -12.11 2.05
C GLN A 152 -2.18 -10.75 2.68
N VAL A 153 -3.23 -10.64 3.50
CA VAL A 153 -3.51 -9.43 4.27
C VAL A 153 -3.65 -9.82 5.72
N THR A 154 -2.85 -9.20 6.58
CA THR A 154 -2.94 -9.38 8.03
C THR A 154 -3.21 -8.04 8.68
N ASP A 155 -4.15 -8.02 9.62
CA ASP A 155 -4.49 -6.84 10.41
C ASP A 155 -4.62 -7.21 11.90
N GLN A 156 -3.86 -6.53 12.76
CA GLN A 156 -3.95 -6.79 14.20
C GLN A 156 -5.12 -6.06 14.86
N LEU A 157 -5.45 -4.85 14.41
CA LEU A 157 -6.43 -3.95 15.05
C LEU A 157 -7.14 -3.12 13.99
N GLY A 158 -8.06 -3.77 13.27
CA GLY A 158 -8.79 -3.15 12.18
C GLY A 158 -9.48 -4.16 11.28
N ASN A 159 -10.23 -3.63 10.33
CA ASN A 159 -11.02 -4.42 9.40
C ASN A 159 -10.25 -4.65 8.11
N ILE A 160 -10.46 -5.83 7.52
CA ILE A 160 -9.97 -6.16 6.18
C ILE A 160 -11.16 -6.19 5.23
N ALA A 161 -11.17 -5.34 4.21
CA ALA A 161 -12.12 -5.36 3.12
C ALA A 161 -11.40 -5.60 1.79
N LEU A 162 -11.72 -6.70 1.11
CA LEU A 162 -11.11 -7.08 -0.16
C LEU A 162 -12.18 -7.52 -1.16
N THR A 163 -12.15 -6.95 -2.36
CA THR A 163 -12.92 -7.47 -3.50
C THR A 163 -11.96 -7.99 -4.55
N LEU A 164 -12.09 -9.27 -4.93
CA LEU A 164 -11.36 -9.87 -6.03
C LEU A 164 -12.17 -9.70 -7.33
N GLY A 165 -11.51 -9.28 -8.40
CA GLY A 165 -12.12 -9.06 -9.71
C GLY A 165 -12.30 -10.34 -10.53
N GLU A 166 -12.01 -11.51 -9.97
CA GLU A 166 -12.29 -12.80 -10.56
C GLU A 166 -13.22 -13.65 -9.68
N LYS A 167 -13.72 -14.74 -10.28
CA LYS A 167 -14.62 -15.69 -9.62
C LYS A 167 -13.94 -16.44 -8.48
N ALA A 168 -14.73 -16.71 -7.44
CA ALA A 168 -14.30 -17.45 -6.26
C ALA A 168 -13.68 -18.83 -6.54
N ASP A 169 -14.11 -19.51 -7.62
CA ASP A 169 -13.59 -20.83 -7.99
C ASP A 169 -12.09 -20.83 -8.35
N GLY A 170 -11.54 -19.66 -8.71
CA GLY A 170 -10.13 -19.48 -9.02
C GLY A 170 -9.22 -19.40 -7.79
N TYR A 171 -9.79 -19.21 -6.59
CA TYR A 171 -9.03 -18.92 -5.37
C TYR A 171 -9.27 -19.92 -4.25
N SER A 172 -8.18 -20.37 -3.64
CA SER A 172 -8.15 -21.04 -2.36
C SER A 172 -8.19 -19.96 -1.29
N VAL A 173 -9.25 -19.96 -0.49
CA VAL A 173 -9.50 -18.91 0.50
C VAL A 173 -9.24 -19.47 1.88
N GLN A 174 -8.46 -18.74 2.67
CA GLN A 174 -8.30 -18.93 4.11
C GLN A 174 -8.55 -17.58 4.78
N ALA A 175 -9.53 -17.53 5.66
CA ALA A 175 -9.80 -16.33 6.45
C ALA A 175 -9.92 -16.70 7.93
N ALA A 176 -9.21 -15.99 8.79
CA ALA A 176 -9.25 -16.18 10.23
C ALA A 176 -9.50 -14.84 10.90
N CYS A 177 -10.48 -14.80 11.78
CA CYS A 177 -10.79 -13.64 12.59
C CYS A 177 -10.77 -14.05 14.07
N GLY A 178 -9.98 -13.36 14.88
CA GLY A 178 -9.88 -13.58 16.33
C GLY A 178 -11.13 -13.09 17.06
N LEU A 179 -11.39 -11.78 17.02
CA LEU A 179 -12.67 -11.17 17.41
C LEU A 179 -13.22 -10.31 16.28
N GLY A 180 -14.45 -10.59 15.87
CA GLY A 180 -15.11 -9.96 14.75
C GLY A 180 -15.94 -10.98 13.97
N SER A 181 -16.18 -10.70 12.70
CA SER A 181 -16.93 -11.56 11.79
C SER A 181 -16.25 -11.69 10.45
N ILE A 182 -16.45 -12.84 9.80
CA ILE A 182 -16.03 -13.06 8.42
C ILE A 182 -17.29 -13.02 7.56
N THR A 183 -17.30 -12.18 6.54
CA THR A 183 -18.36 -12.10 5.53
C THR A 183 -17.74 -12.38 4.16
N VAL A 184 -18.27 -13.38 3.46
CA VAL A 184 -17.83 -13.74 2.12
C VAL A 184 -19.01 -13.59 1.17
N SER A 185 -18.88 -12.73 0.16
CA SER A 185 -19.92 -12.38 -0.82
C SER A 185 -21.29 -12.09 -0.16
N GLY A 186 -21.27 -11.28 0.90
CA GLY A 186 -22.47 -10.90 1.66
C GLY A 186 -23.00 -11.96 2.65
N ALA A 187 -22.45 -13.17 2.68
CA ALA A 187 -22.84 -14.21 3.63
C ALA A 187 -21.86 -14.33 4.79
N LYS A 188 -22.38 -14.29 6.03
CA LYS A 188 -21.57 -14.48 7.24
C LYS A 188 -21.06 -15.92 7.34
N GLN A 189 -19.77 -16.07 7.64
CA GLN A 189 -19.07 -17.35 7.76
C GLN A 189 -18.59 -17.59 9.20
N ALA A 190 -18.26 -18.84 9.50
CA ALA A 190 -17.57 -19.21 10.75
C ALA A 190 -16.06 -18.91 10.63
N SER A 191 -15.42 -18.62 11.77
CA SER A 191 -13.97 -18.47 11.87
C SER A 191 -13.35 -19.72 12.53
N PRO A 192 -12.28 -20.33 11.96
CA PRO A 192 -11.68 -20.00 10.67
C PRO A 192 -12.56 -20.46 9.49
N TYR A 193 -12.53 -19.69 8.40
CA TYR A 193 -13.15 -20.02 7.13
C TYR A 193 -12.11 -20.56 6.15
N SER A 194 -12.46 -21.63 5.43
CA SER A 194 -11.64 -22.14 4.33
C SER A 194 -12.51 -22.65 3.20
N ALA A 195 -12.09 -22.38 1.95
CA ALA A 195 -12.80 -22.83 0.76
C ALA A 195 -11.82 -23.10 -0.39
N ASN A 196 -12.24 -23.95 -1.34
CA ASN A 196 -11.55 -24.16 -2.63
C ASN A 196 -10.05 -24.49 -2.51
N SER A 197 -9.66 -25.34 -1.55
CA SER A 197 -8.26 -25.65 -1.22
C SER A 197 -7.38 -26.23 -2.34
N LYS A 198 -7.98 -26.53 -3.51
CA LYS A 198 -7.28 -27.05 -4.70
C LYS A 198 -7.11 -26.01 -5.81
N ALA A 199 -7.65 -24.81 -5.63
CA ALA A 199 -7.48 -23.72 -6.58
C ALA A 199 -6.01 -23.29 -6.66
N ALA A 200 -5.61 -22.78 -7.82
CA ALA A 200 -4.23 -22.40 -8.11
C ALA A 200 -3.81 -21.12 -7.38
N ASN A 201 -4.73 -20.17 -7.23
CA ASN A 201 -4.48 -18.90 -6.58
C ASN A 201 -4.83 -18.99 -5.09
N ALA A 202 -4.16 -18.22 -4.25
CA ALA A 202 -4.33 -18.25 -2.80
C ALA A 202 -4.67 -16.87 -2.24
N VAL A 203 -5.64 -16.83 -1.33
CA VAL A 203 -6.05 -15.64 -0.58
C VAL A 203 -6.06 -16.00 0.90
N ILE A 204 -5.22 -15.32 1.68
CA ILE A 204 -5.08 -15.50 3.12
C ILE A 204 -5.38 -14.16 3.78
N LEU A 205 -6.43 -14.12 4.60
CA LEU A 205 -6.84 -12.93 5.35
C LEU A 205 -6.84 -13.27 6.84
N ASP A 206 -6.08 -12.53 7.63
CA ASP A 206 -6.01 -12.74 9.09
C ASP A 206 -6.26 -11.42 9.81
N ALA A 207 -7.37 -11.33 10.54
CA ALA A 207 -7.69 -10.17 11.35
C ALA A 207 -7.74 -10.59 12.83
N ALA A 208 -6.82 -10.11 13.66
CA ALA A 208 -6.83 -10.46 15.07
C ALA A 208 -8.05 -9.85 15.77
N LEU A 209 -8.31 -8.55 15.55
CA LEU A 209 -9.43 -7.80 16.09
C LEU A 209 -10.05 -6.89 15.01
N GLY A 210 -11.13 -7.35 14.40
CA GLY A 210 -11.87 -6.63 13.36
C GLY A 210 -12.59 -7.57 12.41
N ASP A 211 -13.43 -7.01 11.55
CA ASP A 211 -14.20 -7.78 10.58
C ASP A 211 -13.38 -8.05 9.31
N ILE A 212 -13.59 -9.21 8.71
CA ILE A 212 -13.10 -9.55 7.37
C ILE A 212 -14.28 -9.57 6.42
N THR A 213 -14.23 -8.75 5.37
CA THR A 213 -15.17 -8.76 4.25
C THR A 213 -14.42 -9.12 2.98
N LEU A 214 -14.77 -10.26 2.40
CA LEU A 214 -14.21 -10.73 1.13
C LEU A 214 -15.33 -10.84 0.09
N ASN A 215 -15.19 -10.15 -1.04
CA ASN A 215 -16.13 -10.23 -2.16
C ASN A 215 -15.42 -10.71 -3.42
N PHE A 216 -16.21 -11.21 -4.38
CA PHE A 216 -15.76 -11.64 -5.70
C PHE A 216 -16.66 -11.00 -6.76
N GLU A 217 -16.09 -10.54 -7.87
CA GLU A 217 -16.85 -10.11 -9.05
C GLU A 217 -17.29 -11.33 -9.90
N GLU A 218 -18.51 -11.28 -10.46
CA GLU A 218 -19.13 -12.36 -11.26
C GLU A 218 -18.68 -12.41 -12.72
#